data_AF-A0A936L182-F1
#
_entry.id   AF-A0A936L182-F1
#
_cell.length_a   1.000
_cell.length_b   1.000
_cell.length_c   1.000
_cell.angle_alpha   90.00
_cell.angle_beta   90.00
_cell.angle_gamma   90.00
#
_symmetry.space_group_name_H-M   'P 1'
#
loop_
_entity.id
_entity.type
_entity.pdbx_description
1 polymer ?
#
loop_
_entity_poly.entity_id
_entity_poly.type
_entity_poly.pdbx_seq_one_letter_code
_entity_poly.pdbx_strand_id
1 'polypeptide(L)'
;MNKITLATASSLLFLSINAFADPHFDEAIKHASPAVQANDNAGIIEHSLPALEHTMAGALTAKGVTKTHADEATKALEKALDQAKAKKLEAASAAAKSAVEHLKAANKK
;
A
#
# COMPACT_ATOMS: atom_id res chain seq x y z
N MET A 1 43.96 45.14 3.98
CA MET A 1 43.01 44.42 4.85
C MET A 1 41.61 44.90 4.46
N ASN A 2 40.58 44.13 4.12
CA ASN A 2 40.33 42.70 4.03
C ASN A 2 39.08 42.47 3.14
N LYS A 3 39.17 41.48 2.24
CA LYS A 3 38.18 40.41 1.96
C LYS A 3 36.78 40.79 1.41
N ILE A 4 36.65 40.55 0.10
CA ILE A 4 35.61 39.78 -0.63
C ILE A 4 34.54 39.16 0.30
N THR A 5 33.24 39.26 -0.03
CA THR A 5 32.39 38.12 -0.43
C THR A 5 30.93 38.51 -0.72
N LEU A 6 30.55 38.24 -1.96
CA LEU A 6 29.22 38.16 -2.57
C LEU A 6 28.28 37.25 -1.75
N ALA A 7 27.12 37.74 -1.34
CA ALA A 7 26.06 36.90 -0.75
C ALA A 7 24.83 36.91 -1.66
N THR A 8 24.85 36.04 -2.68
CA THR A 8 23.67 35.59 -3.42
C THR A 8 22.79 34.80 -2.46
N ALA A 9 21.73 35.43 -1.96
CA ALA A 9 20.67 34.75 -1.23
C ALA A 9 19.80 33.98 -2.25
N SER A 10 20.31 32.85 -2.73
CA SER A 10 19.51 31.84 -3.42
C SER A 10 18.52 31.28 -2.41
N SER A 11 17.32 31.85 -2.39
CA SER A 11 16.19 31.28 -1.66
C SER A 11 15.89 29.92 -2.27
N LEU A 12 16.43 28.86 -1.66
CA LEU A 12 16.02 27.49 -1.92
C LEU A 12 14.54 27.41 -1.56
N LEU A 13 13.68 27.53 -2.58
CA LEU A 13 12.32 27.00 -2.55
C LEU A 13 12.46 25.48 -2.36
N PHE A 14 12.54 25.04 -1.12
CA PHE A 14 12.22 23.68 -0.75
C PHE A 14 10.75 23.48 -1.12
N LEU A 15 10.54 22.93 -2.31
CA LEU A 15 9.30 22.29 -2.71
C LEU A 15 9.02 21.23 -1.65
N SER A 16 8.22 21.62 -0.66
CA SER A 16 7.52 20.73 0.25
C SER A 16 6.49 20.03 -0.63
N ILE A 17 6.97 19.03 -1.36
CA ILE A 17 6.11 18.02 -1.96
C ILE A 17 5.43 17.39 -0.76
N ASN A 18 4.23 17.85 -0.46
CA ASN A 18 3.37 17.18 0.49
C ASN A 18 3.30 15.74 0.01
N ALA A 19 3.90 14.82 0.77
CA ALA A 19 3.69 13.40 0.62
C ALA A 19 2.21 13.16 0.94
N PHE A 20 1.37 13.40 -0.06
CA PHE A 20 -0.04 13.06 -0.04
C PHE A 20 -0.04 11.55 0.11
N ALA A 21 -0.41 11.08 1.29
CA ALA A 21 -0.77 9.68 1.47
C ALA A 21 -1.88 9.42 0.45
N ASP A 22 -1.67 8.45 -0.44
CA ASP A 22 -2.71 8.09 -1.37
C ASP A 22 -3.84 7.48 -0.53
N PRO A 23 -5.03 8.13 -0.47
CA PRO A 23 -6.11 7.67 0.41
C PRO A 23 -6.54 6.24 0.08
N HIS A 24 -6.19 5.74 -1.11
CA HIS A 24 -6.45 4.37 -1.49
C HIS A 24 -5.64 3.36 -0.67
N PHE A 25 -4.38 3.61 -0.30
CA PHE A 25 -3.62 2.62 0.49
C PHE A 25 -4.09 2.54 1.95
N ASP A 26 -4.54 3.65 2.52
CA ASP A 26 -5.16 3.66 3.86
C ASP A 26 -6.46 2.83 3.87
N GLU A 27 -7.36 3.06 2.91
CA GLU A 27 -8.61 2.29 2.80
C GLU A 27 -8.34 0.81 2.42
N ALA A 28 -7.33 0.53 1.59
CA ALA A 28 -6.92 -0.84 1.30
C ALA A 28 -6.47 -1.58 2.57
N ILE A 29 -5.69 -0.95 3.45
CA ILE A 29 -5.26 -1.54 4.74
C ILE A 29 -6.47 -1.78 5.65
N LYS A 30 -7.41 -0.84 5.70
CA LYS A 30 -8.63 -0.92 6.52
C LYS A 30 -9.53 -2.09 6.09
N HIS A 31 -9.60 -2.38 4.79
CA HIS A 31 -10.29 -3.56 4.28
C HIS A 31 -9.48 -4.85 4.42
N ALA A 32 -8.17 -4.84 4.14
CA ALA A 32 -7.34 -6.04 4.18
C ALA A 32 -7.09 -6.56 5.62
N SER A 33 -7.06 -5.69 6.63
CA SER A 33 -6.76 -6.10 8.02
C SER A 33 -7.83 -7.04 8.61
N PRO A 34 -9.15 -6.78 8.44
CA PRO A 34 -10.20 -7.73 8.75
C PRO A 34 -10.09 -9.07 8.02
N ALA A 35 -9.59 -9.11 6.77
CA ALA A 35 -9.38 -10.36 6.05
C ALA A 35 -8.36 -11.28 6.76
N VAL A 36 -7.35 -10.71 7.44
CA VAL A 36 -6.39 -11.48 8.25
C VAL A 36 -7.04 -12.06 9.51
N GLN A 37 -8.04 -11.37 10.06
CA GLN A 37 -8.75 -11.77 11.28
C GLN A 37 -9.93 -12.70 11.02
N ALA A 38 -10.37 -12.80 9.76
CA ALA A 38 -11.46 -13.66 9.36
C ALA A 38 -11.13 -15.14 9.66
N ASN A 39 -12.06 -15.81 10.33
CA ASN A 39 -11.98 -17.22 10.71
C ASN A 39 -12.70 -18.14 9.71
N ASP A 40 -13.08 -17.63 8.55
CA ASP A 40 -13.65 -18.40 7.44
C ASP A 40 -13.26 -17.80 6.08
N ASN A 41 -13.47 -18.58 5.01
CA ASN A 41 -13.12 -18.16 3.65
C ASN A 41 -14.03 -17.03 3.14
N ALA A 42 -15.25 -16.90 3.64
CA ALA A 42 -16.20 -15.90 3.17
C ALA A 42 -15.78 -14.50 3.62
N GLY A 43 -15.39 -14.34 4.89
CA GLY A 43 -14.85 -13.10 5.44
C GLY A 43 -13.53 -12.69 4.78
N ILE A 44 -12.67 -13.65 4.42
CA ILE A 44 -11.47 -13.33 3.63
C ILE A 44 -11.86 -12.74 2.28
N ILE A 45 -12.82 -13.34 1.58
CA ILE A 45 -13.27 -12.85 0.25
C ILE A 45 -13.92 -11.48 0.38
N GLU A 46 -14.84 -11.32 1.31
CA GLU A 46 -15.59 -10.09 1.57
C GLU A 46 -14.67 -8.90 1.79
N HIS A 47 -13.61 -9.09 2.56
CA HIS A 47 -12.67 -8.03 2.92
C HIS A 47 -11.52 -7.85 1.90
N SER A 48 -11.12 -8.91 1.20
CA SER A 48 -10.02 -8.84 0.22
C SER A 48 -10.42 -8.19 -1.12
N LEU A 49 -11.69 -8.28 -1.52
CA LEU A 49 -12.20 -7.63 -2.75
C LEU A 49 -12.08 -6.09 -2.71
N PRO A 50 -12.67 -5.37 -1.75
CA PRO A 50 -12.53 -3.91 -1.68
C PRO A 50 -11.08 -3.48 -1.41
N ALA A 51 -10.32 -4.28 -0.65
CA ALA A 51 -8.89 -4.03 -0.49
C ALA A 51 -8.16 -4.06 -1.84
N LEU A 52 -8.48 -5.03 -2.71
CA LEU A 52 -7.89 -5.16 -4.03
C LEU A 52 -8.22 -3.95 -4.91
N GLU A 53 -9.48 -3.52 -4.93
CA GLU A 53 -9.92 -2.34 -5.69
C GLU A 53 -9.15 -1.07 -5.29
N HIS A 54 -9.06 -0.80 -3.99
CA HIS A 54 -8.29 0.32 -3.48
C HIS A 54 -6.79 0.17 -3.78
N THR A 55 -6.22 -1.02 -3.60
CA THR A 55 -4.80 -1.26 -3.91
C THR A 55 -4.49 -0.96 -5.38
N MET A 56 -5.32 -1.44 -6.30
CA MET A 56 -5.16 -1.20 -7.73
C MET A 56 -5.28 0.29 -8.07
N ALA A 57 -6.26 0.99 -7.47
CA ALA A 57 -6.42 2.42 -7.67
C ALA A 57 -5.17 3.21 -7.21
N GLY A 58 -4.63 2.92 -6.02
CA GLY A 58 -3.38 3.52 -5.56
C GLY A 58 -2.16 3.12 -6.41
N ALA A 59 -2.16 1.91 -6.97
CA ALA A 59 -1.07 1.43 -7.84
C ALA A 59 -0.99 2.16 -9.20
N LEU A 60 -2.07 2.83 -9.64
CA LEU A 60 -2.09 3.62 -10.88
C LEU A 60 -1.30 4.94 -10.77
N THR A 61 -1.26 5.52 -9.58
CA THR A 61 -0.61 6.81 -9.28
C THR A 61 0.76 6.61 -8.65
N ALA A 62 0.97 5.47 -7.98
CA ALA A 62 2.21 5.10 -7.33
C ALA A 62 3.41 5.03 -8.29
N LYS A 63 4.60 5.35 -7.77
CA LYS A 63 5.87 5.28 -8.51
C LYS A 63 6.95 4.63 -7.66
N GLY A 64 8.00 4.14 -8.32
CA GLY A 64 9.18 3.58 -7.65
C GLY A 64 8.83 2.44 -6.68
N VAL A 65 9.46 2.46 -5.50
CA VAL A 65 9.32 1.42 -4.48
C VAL A 65 7.87 1.29 -3.97
N THR A 66 7.13 2.41 -3.86
CA THR A 66 5.71 2.38 -3.51
C THR A 66 4.89 1.55 -4.50
N LYS A 67 5.15 1.73 -5.81
CA LYS A 67 4.48 0.91 -6.84
C LYS A 67 4.85 -0.55 -6.74
N THR A 68 6.13 -0.88 -6.51
CA THR A 68 6.56 -2.26 -6.29
C THR A 68 5.78 -2.91 -5.14
N HIS A 69 5.65 -2.24 -3.99
CA HIS A 69 4.87 -2.77 -2.89
C HIS A 69 3.37 -2.86 -3.20
N ALA A 70 2.79 -1.90 -3.91
CA ALA A 70 1.38 -1.95 -4.32
C ALA A 70 1.09 -3.11 -5.29
N ASP A 71 1.99 -3.39 -6.23
CA ASP A 71 1.84 -4.49 -7.18
C ASP A 71 1.97 -5.86 -6.46
N GLU A 72 2.88 -5.99 -5.49
CA GLU A 72 2.99 -7.20 -4.67
C GLU A 72 1.79 -7.39 -3.73
N ALA A 73 1.25 -6.30 -3.17
CA ALA A 73 0.00 -6.34 -2.41
C ALA A 73 -1.18 -6.82 -3.27
N THR A 74 -1.27 -6.34 -4.52
CA THR A 74 -2.29 -6.76 -5.49
C THR A 74 -2.23 -8.28 -5.71
N LYS A 75 -1.05 -8.82 -6.05
CA LYS A 75 -0.84 -10.26 -6.24
C LYS A 75 -1.18 -11.08 -5.00
N ALA A 76 -0.82 -10.58 -3.81
CA ALA A 76 -1.11 -11.26 -2.55
C ALA A 76 -2.62 -11.30 -2.25
N LEU A 77 -3.36 -10.23 -2.56
CA LEU A 77 -4.83 -10.18 -2.43
C LEU A 77 -5.53 -11.10 -3.43
N GLU A 78 -5.09 -11.12 -4.69
CA GLU A 78 -5.58 -12.06 -5.70
C GLU A 78 -5.36 -13.51 -5.24
N LYS A 79 -4.17 -13.81 -4.73
CA LYS A 79 -3.85 -15.12 -4.16
C LYS A 79 -4.74 -15.44 -2.95
N ALA A 80 -4.99 -14.50 -2.05
CA ALA A 80 -5.88 -14.70 -0.92
C ALA A 80 -7.30 -15.05 -1.38
N LEU A 81 -7.82 -14.33 -2.39
CA LEU A 81 -9.12 -14.60 -3.00
C LEU A 81 -9.18 -15.99 -3.63
N ASP A 82 -8.17 -16.38 -4.40
CA ASP A 82 -8.12 -17.68 -5.07
C ASP A 82 -8.05 -18.84 -4.06
N GLN A 83 -7.20 -18.72 -3.03
CA GLN A 83 -7.11 -19.73 -1.97
C GLN A 83 -8.42 -19.82 -1.17
N ALA A 84 -9.05 -18.69 -0.86
CA ALA A 84 -10.32 -18.67 -0.13
C ALA A 84 -11.46 -19.30 -0.95
N LYS A 85 -11.56 -18.98 -2.25
CA LYS A 85 -12.50 -19.62 -3.20
C LYS A 85 -12.25 -21.13 -3.31
N ALA A 86 -10.98 -21.56 -3.22
CA ALA A 86 -10.59 -22.96 -3.17
C ALA A 86 -10.76 -23.61 -1.77
N LYS A 87 -11.40 -22.92 -0.82
CA LYS A 87 -11.64 -23.37 0.57
C LYS A 87 -10.37 -23.65 1.38
N LYS A 88 -9.25 -23.02 1.04
CA LYS A 88 -7.94 -23.17 1.71
C LYS A 88 -7.69 -22.02 2.68
N LEU A 89 -8.38 -22.06 3.82
CA LEU A 89 -8.41 -20.98 4.81
C LEU A 89 -7.02 -20.49 5.25
N GLU A 90 -6.16 -21.40 5.71
CA GLU A 90 -4.82 -21.04 6.21
C GLU A 90 -3.95 -20.38 5.13
N ALA A 91 -3.99 -20.91 3.91
CA ALA A 91 -3.23 -20.36 2.79
C ALA A 91 -3.77 -18.99 2.36
N ALA A 92 -5.09 -18.80 2.44
CA ALA A 92 -5.74 -17.53 2.16
C ALA A 92 -5.38 -16.47 3.23
N SER A 93 -5.43 -16.83 4.51
CA SER A 93 -5.05 -15.94 5.61
C SER A 93 -3.58 -15.52 5.53
N ALA A 94 -2.68 -16.46 5.22
CA ALA A 94 -1.26 -16.17 5.00
C ALA A 94 -1.03 -15.18 3.84
N ALA A 95 -1.77 -15.33 2.74
CA ALA A 95 -1.70 -14.42 1.60
C ALA A 95 -2.27 -13.02 1.95
N ALA A 96 -3.40 -12.96 2.66
CA ALA A 96 -3.99 -11.70 3.14
C ALA A 96 -3.03 -10.96 4.10
N LYS A 97 -2.31 -11.68 4.97
CA LYS A 97 -1.28 -11.09 5.84
C LYS A 97 -0.14 -10.48 5.04
N SER A 98 0.36 -11.19 4.04
CA SER A 98 1.39 -10.67 3.13
C SER A 98 0.92 -9.41 2.41
N ALA A 99 -0.33 -9.38 1.95
CA ALA A 99 -0.92 -8.18 1.36
C ALA A 99 -0.89 -6.98 2.32
N VAL A 100 -1.31 -7.16 3.58
CA VAL A 100 -1.28 -6.09 4.60
C VAL A 100 0.14 -5.57 4.84
N GLU A 101 1.15 -6.45 4.86
CA GLU A 101 2.55 -6.06 5.02
C GLU A 101 3.04 -5.18 3.86
N HIS A 102 2.74 -5.59 2.62
CA HIS A 102 3.06 -4.81 1.43
C HIS A 102 2.29 -3.50 1.36
N LEU A 103 1.01 -3.48 1.72
CA LEU A 103 0.21 -2.25 1.78
C LEU A 103 0.76 -1.25 2.79
N LYS A 104 1.14 -1.72 3.98
CA LYS A 104 1.80 -0.87 4.97
C LYS A 104 3.12 -0.31 4.46
N ALA A 105 3.87 -1.07 3.67
CA ALA A 105 5.10 -0.59 3.04
C ALA A 105 4.83 0.42 1.90
N ALA A 106 3.81 0.19 1.08
CA ALA A 106 3.36 1.13 0.05
C ALA A 106 2.86 2.45 0.65
N ASN A 107 2.25 2.39 1.83
CA ASN A 107 1.75 3.55 2.56
C ASN A 107 2.81 4.25 3.44
N LYS A 108 4.08 3.81 3.41
CA LYS A 108 5.16 4.53 4.10
C LYS A 108 5.54 5.78 3.31
N LYS A 109 5.71 6.87 4.06
CA LYS A 109 6.17 8.17 3.57
C LYS A 109 7.69 8.21 3.47
#